data_AF-A0A6P9AS23-F1
#
_entry.id   AF-A0A6P9AS23-F1
#
_cell.length_a   1.000
_cell.length_b   1.000
_cell.length_c   1.000
_cell.angle_alpha   90.00
_cell.angle_beta   90.00
_cell.angle_gamma   90.00
#
_symmetry.space_group_name_H-M   'P 1'
#
loop_
_entity.id
_entity.type
_entity.pdbx_description
1 polymer ?
#
loop_
_entity_poly.entity_id
_entity_poly.type
_entity_poly.pdbx_seq_one_letter_code
_entity_poly.pdbx_strand_id
1 'polypeptide(L)'
;MIFLLLLTPSLVLCDANATVAWEEAPSTASPMVDMQKKINDLWLSLLYPQLYDDILKANRTAYACCVAQPSSKLEEGKPRVTGLVLFKQLYPHGKLAALFNLTGFPTEANTSARAIHIHQYGDLSDGCDSAGGHYNPWKVNHPHHPGDFGNFNPNGGNVQKLKSNLKATLFGPQTI
;
A
#
# COMPACT_ATOMS: atom_id res chain seq x y z
N MET A 1 25.08 39.33 -20.98
CA MET A 1 26.40 39.28 -20.32
C MET A 1 26.19 38.96 -18.85
N ILE A 2 26.68 37.78 -18.45
CA ILE A 2 27.13 37.35 -17.12
C ILE A 2 26.22 37.66 -15.92
N PHE A 3 25.58 36.60 -15.40
CA PHE A 3 25.68 36.30 -13.97
C PHE A 3 26.17 34.86 -13.82
N LEU A 4 27.44 34.73 -13.46
CA LEU A 4 28.07 33.50 -13.00
C LEU A 4 27.75 33.40 -11.51
N LEU A 5 27.13 32.29 -11.07
CA LEU A 5 27.16 31.88 -9.66
C LEU A 5 27.51 30.39 -9.63
N LEU A 6 28.81 30.14 -9.46
CA LEU A 6 29.35 28.86 -9.01
C LEU A 6 28.97 28.68 -7.54
N LEU A 7 28.29 27.58 -7.22
CA LEU A 7 28.19 27.05 -5.87
C LEU A 7 28.22 25.52 -5.95
N THR A 8 29.41 24.95 -5.81
CA THR A 8 29.59 23.66 -5.14
C THR A 8 30.06 23.98 -3.72
N PRO A 9 29.43 23.41 -2.70
CA PRO A 9 30.05 22.21 -2.14
C PRO A 9 29.04 21.11 -1.81
N SER A 10 29.52 19.88 -1.94
CA SER A 10 29.02 18.64 -1.38
C SER A 10 28.20 18.84 -0.10
N LEU A 11 26.90 18.51 -0.16
CA LEU A 11 26.16 18.15 1.06
C LEU A 11 26.11 16.63 1.13
N VAL A 12 27.02 16.10 1.95
CA VAL A 12 26.80 14.86 2.69
C VAL A 12 25.43 15.00 3.35
N LEU A 13 24.49 14.12 3.03
CA LEU A 13 23.28 13.99 3.83
C LEU A 13 23.75 13.44 5.19
N CYS A 14 23.99 14.35 6.14
CA CYS A 14 24.05 14.00 7.54
C CYS A 14 22.69 13.38 7.89
N ASP A 15 22.73 12.20 8.50
CA ASP A 15 21.61 11.60 9.19
C ASP A 15 21.03 12.64 10.16
N ALA A 16 19.93 13.27 9.75
CA ALA A 16 19.01 13.83 10.71
C ALA A 16 18.44 12.62 11.42
N ASN A 17 19.02 12.33 12.59
CA ASN A 17 18.53 11.40 13.58
C ASN A 17 17.18 11.90 14.11
N ALA A 18 16.17 11.89 13.25
CA ALA A 18 14.78 11.87 13.63
C ALA A 18 14.51 10.40 13.99
N THR A 19 14.85 10.04 15.22
CA THR A 19 14.28 8.87 15.87
C THR A 19 12.78 9.13 16.02
N VAL A 20 12.04 8.93 14.93
CA VAL A 20 10.66 8.45 15.06
C VAL A 20 10.83 7.10 15.73
N ALA A 21 10.56 7.05 17.03
CA ALA A 21 10.50 5.80 17.77
C ALA A 21 9.38 4.96 17.15
N TRP A 22 9.72 4.16 16.16
CA TRP A 22 8.91 3.03 15.76
C TRP A 22 9.04 2.05 16.93
N GLU A 23 7.92 1.75 17.60
CA GLU A 23 7.88 0.73 18.65
C GLU A 23 8.62 -0.52 18.15
N GLU A 24 9.75 -0.82 18.79
CA GLU A 24 10.45 -2.07 18.53
C GLU A 24 9.52 -3.23 18.89
N ALA A 25 9.57 -4.28 18.07
CA ALA A 25 8.75 -5.46 18.25
C ALA A 25 8.91 -6.03 19.69
N PRO A 26 7.83 -6.48 20.35
CA PRO A 26 7.94 -7.05 21.69
C PRO A 26 8.85 -8.29 21.69
N SER A 27 9.83 -8.30 22.61
CA SER A 27 10.95 -9.25 22.63
C SER A 27 10.61 -10.67 23.15
N THR A 28 9.34 -11.01 23.33
CA THR A 28 8.92 -12.39 23.65
C THR A 28 7.57 -12.70 22.99
N ALA A 29 7.61 -13.12 21.72
CA ALA A 29 6.43 -13.65 21.05
C ALA A 29 5.90 -14.87 21.82
N SER A 30 4.59 -14.92 22.09
CA SER A 30 3.98 -16.08 22.74
C SER A 30 4.18 -17.35 21.90
N PRO A 31 4.13 -18.55 22.48
CA PRO A 31 4.31 -19.81 21.73
C PRO A 31 3.35 -19.95 20.54
N MET A 32 2.14 -19.39 20.64
CA MET A 32 1.16 -19.37 19.54
C MET A 32 1.59 -18.43 18.41
N VAL A 33 2.16 -17.27 18.74
CA VAL A 33 2.69 -16.32 17.75
C VAL A 33 3.91 -16.91 17.03
N ASP A 34 4.79 -17.61 17.76
CA ASP A 34 5.93 -18.30 17.15
C ASP A 34 5.50 -19.48 16.25
N MET A 35 4.49 -20.25 16.67
CA MET A 35 3.94 -21.32 15.85
C MET A 35 3.30 -20.78 14.57
N GLN A 36 2.53 -19.70 14.67
CA GLN A 36 1.94 -19.04 13.50
C GLN A 36 3.02 -18.53 12.54
N LYS A 37 4.13 -17.99 13.08
CA LYS A 37 5.28 -17.55 12.29
C LYS A 37 5.92 -18.70 11.52
N LYS A 38 6.18 -19.84 12.17
CA LYS A 38 6.76 -21.02 11.53
C LYS A 38 5.88 -21.59 10.42
N ILE A 39 4.57 -21.64 10.66
CA ILE A 39 3.59 -22.09 9.65
C ILE A 39 3.61 -21.15 8.45
N ASN A 40 3.61 -19.84 8.67
CA ASN A 40 3.67 -18.87 7.58
C ASN A 40 4.99 -18.91 6.81
N ASP A 41 6.12 -19.06 7.50
CA ASP A 41 7.44 -19.20 6.86
C ASP A 41 7.46 -20.45 5.95
N LEU A 42 6.83 -21.55 6.38
CA LEU A 42 6.68 -22.78 5.58
C LEU A 42 5.75 -22.58 4.37
N TRP A 43 4.63 -21.86 4.53
CA TRP A 43 3.74 -21.56 3.41
C TRP A 43 4.41 -20.66 2.38
N LEU A 44 5.16 -19.65 2.82
CA LEU A 44 5.88 -18.74 1.92
C LEU A 44 6.98 -19.48 1.14
N SER A 45 7.74 -20.37 1.80
CA SER A 45 8.76 -21.16 1.12
C SER A 45 8.16 -22.16 0.12
N LEU A 46 6.99 -22.74 0.42
CA LEU A 46 6.33 -23.70 -0.46
C LEU A 46 5.65 -23.03 -1.66
N LEU A 47 4.94 -21.93 -1.44
CA LEU A 47 4.12 -21.29 -2.49
C LEU A 47 4.92 -20.32 -3.36
N TYR A 48 5.95 -19.66 -2.80
CA TYR A 48 6.69 -18.60 -3.47
C TYR A 48 8.20 -18.68 -3.18
N PRO A 49 8.88 -19.76 -3.59
CA PRO A 49 10.28 -20.02 -3.20
C PRO A 49 11.26 -18.93 -3.65
N GLN A 50 11.04 -18.30 -4.81
CA GLN A 50 11.89 -17.20 -5.27
C GLN A 50 11.68 -15.91 -4.46
N LEU A 51 10.44 -15.65 -4.02
CA LEU A 51 10.10 -14.50 -3.19
C LEU A 51 10.57 -14.69 -1.74
N TYR A 52 10.61 -15.94 -1.26
CA TYR A 52 11.03 -16.29 0.09
C TYR A 52 12.49 -15.89 0.37
N ASP A 53 13.41 -16.17 -0.55
CA ASP A 53 14.83 -15.80 -0.40
C ASP A 53 15.03 -14.29 -0.41
N ASP A 54 14.28 -13.57 -1.24
CA ASP A 54 14.35 -12.10 -1.32
C ASP A 54 13.74 -11.45 -0.08
N ILE A 55 12.64 -11.99 0.45
CA ILE A 55 12.04 -11.56 1.73
C ILE A 55 13.02 -11.82 2.88
N LEU A 56 13.68 -12.98 2.94
CA LEU A 56 14.68 -13.25 3.98
C LEU A 56 15.90 -12.35 3.88
N LYS A 57 16.41 -12.08 2.67
CA LYS A 57 17.51 -11.15 2.42
C LYS A 57 17.14 -9.70 2.73
N ALA A 58 15.88 -9.30 2.51
CA ALA A 58 15.35 -7.97 2.80
C ALA A 58 14.85 -7.80 4.26
N ASN A 59 15.35 -8.63 5.19
CA ASN A 59 14.95 -8.62 6.61
C ASN A 59 13.43 -8.69 6.81
N ARG A 60 12.76 -9.48 5.98
CA ARG A 60 11.32 -9.75 5.96
C ARG A 60 10.41 -8.56 5.63
N THR A 61 10.94 -7.43 5.14
CA THR A 61 10.08 -6.32 4.72
C THR A 61 9.58 -6.53 3.28
N ALA A 62 8.26 -6.52 3.09
CA ALA A 62 7.62 -6.52 1.78
C ALA A 62 7.20 -5.10 1.37
N TYR A 63 7.36 -4.82 0.09
CA TYR A 63 6.89 -3.62 -0.58
C TYR A 63 6.03 -4.03 -1.77
N ALA A 64 4.96 -3.28 -2.03
CA ALA A 64 4.18 -3.42 -3.25
C ALA A 64 3.81 -2.03 -3.78
N CYS A 65 3.62 -1.94 -5.09
CA CYS A 65 3.26 -0.70 -5.78
C CYS A 65 2.06 -0.98 -6.67
N CYS A 66 1.00 -0.17 -6.53
CA CYS A 66 -0.11 -0.13 -7.45
C CYS A 66 -0.08 1.18 -8.22
N VAL A 67 0.00 1.08 -9.55
CA VAL A 67 -0.08 2.22 -10.45
C VAL A 67 -1.54 2.42 -10.82
N ALA A 68 -2.17 3.46 -10.27
CA ALA A 68 -3.55 3.80 -10.58
C ALA A 68 -3.64 4.48 -11.94
N GLN A 69 -4.50 3.95 -12.80
CA GLN A 69 -4.83 4.48 -14.12
C GLN A 69 -6.35 4.56 -14.28
N PRO A 70 -6.86 5.47 -15.15
CA PRO A 70 -8.27 5.49 -15.51
C PRO A 70 -8.70 4.15 -16.10
N SER A 71 -9.91 3.69 -15.76
CA SER A 71 -10.51 2.50 -16.38
C SER A 71 -10.52 2.65 -17.90
N SER A 72 -10.24 1.56 -18.62
CA SER A 72 -10.36 1.53 -20.09
C SER A 72 -11.78 1.80 -20.59
N LYS A 73 -12.79 1.57 -19.74
CA LYS A 73 -14.21 1.84 -19.99
C LYS A 73 -14.71 3.13 -19.36
N LEU A 74 -13.81 4.00 -18.94
CA LEU A 74 -14.20 5.28 -18.36
C LEU A 74 -14.97 6.10 -19.40
N GLU A 75 -16.22 6.42 -19.09
CA GLU A 75 -17.05 7.29 -19.93
C GLU A 75 -16.40 8.68 -20.13
N GLU A 76 -16.69 9.30 -21.27
CA GLU A 76 -16.25 10.66 -21.55
C GLU A 76 -16.78 11.66 -20.51
N GLY A 77 -15.97 12.65 -20.16
CA GLY A 77 -16.32 13.67 -19.17
C GLY A 77 -16.21 13.21 -17.69
N LYS A 78 -15.88 11.95 -17.42
CA LYS A 78 -15.57 11.50 -16.05
C LYS A 78 -14.16 11.89 -15.62
N PRO A 79 -13.91 12.12 -14.30
CA PRO A 79 -12.59 12.45 -13.79
C PRO A 79 -11.60 11.30 -14.05
N ARG A 80 -10.42 11.65 -14.55
CA ARG A 80 -9.35 10.71 -14.88
C ARG A 80 -8.35 10.67 -13.74
N VAL A 81 -8.57 9.78 -12.79
CA VAL A 81 -7.70 9.63 -11.61
C VAL A 81 -6.47 8.80 -11.98
N THR A 82 -5.29 9.31 -11.63
CA THR A 82 -3.99 8.64 -11.83
C THR A 82 -3.14 8.75 -10.58
N GLY A 83 -2.14 7.87 -10.43
CA GLY A 83 -1.11 8.04 -9.41
C GLY A 83 -0.57 6.72 -8.89
N LEU A 84 -0.10 6.73 -7.64
CA LEU A 84 0.52 5.58 -6.99
C LEU A 84 -0.14 5.30 -5.64
N VAL A 85 -0.29 4.02 -5.34
CA VAL A 85 -0.49 3.52 -3.98
C VAL A 85 0.68 2.61 -3.64
N LEU A 86 1.47 3.02 -2.66
CA LEU A 86 2.64 2.27 -2.21
C LEU A 86 2.34 1.58 -0.90
N PHE A 87 2.68 0.31 -0.80
CA PHE A 87 2.46 -0.53 0.37
C PHE A 87 3.79 -0.95 0.98
N LYS A 88 3.83 -0.99 2.31
CA LYS A 88 4.99 -1.47 3.08
C LYS A 88 4.51 -2.27 4.28
N GLN A 89 5.05 -3.46 4.47
CA GLN A 89 4.85 -4.28 5.66
C GLN A 89 6.17 -4.86 6.11
N LEU A 90 6.59 -4.51 7.33
CA LEU A 90 7.95 -4.81 7.82
C LEU A 90 8.24 -6.31 8.01
N TYR A 91 7.22 -7.11 8.29
CA TYR A 91 7.31 -8.56 8.50
C TYR A 91 5.91 -9.21 8.41
N PRO A 92 5.79 -10.54 8.21
CA PRO A 92 4.51 -11.23 7.96
C PRO A 92 3.36 -10.98 8.94
N HIS A 93 3.68 -10.65 10.20
CA HIS A 93 2.68 -10.37 11.25
C HIS A 93 2.58 -8.89 11.61
N GLY A 94 3.40 -8.05 10.99
CA GLY A 94 3.38 -6.61 11.18
C GLY A 94 2.14 -6.01 10.53
N LYS A 95 1.79 -4.80 10.92
CA LYS A 95 0.71 -4.07 10.24
C LYS A 95 1.20 -3.48 8.93
N LEU A 96 0.31 -3.48 7.94
CA LEU A 96 0.54 -2.83 6.66
C LEU A 96 0.41 -1.30 6.81
N ALA A 97 1.31 -0.58 6.15
CA ALA A 97 1.19 0.84 5.88
C ALA A 97 1.02 1.07 4.38
N ALA A 98 0.25 2.09 4.00
CA ALA A 98 0.04 2.48 2.62
C ALA A 98 0.12 4.00 2.44
N LEU A 99 0.87 4.44 1.43
CA LEU A 99 0.93 5.82 0.97
C LEU A 99 0.11 5.96 -0.31
N PHE A 100 -0.94 6.77 -0.25
CA PHE A 100 -1.79 7.12 -1.38
C PHE A 100 -1.33 8.46 -1.93
N ASN A 101 -0.94 8.50 -3.20
CA ASN A 101 -0.60 9.71 -3.93
C ASN A 101 -1.33 9.70 -5.28
N LEU A 102 -2.53 10.27 -5.29
CA LEU A 102 -3.46 10.24 -6.41
C LEU A 102 -3.86 11.66 -6.81
N THR A 103 -4.05 11.89 -8.10
CA THR A 103 -4.43 13.18 -8.69
C THR A 103 -5.53 12.99 -9.71
N GLY A 104 -6.17 14.09 -10.14
CA GLY A 104 -7.22 14.06 -11.17
C GLY A 104 -8.63 13.91 -10.61
N PHE A 105 -8.83 14.13 -9.30
CA PHE A 105 -10.17 14.27 -8.74
C PHE A 105 -10.79 15.63 -9.09
N PRO A 106 -12.14 15.74 -9.11
CA PRO A 106 -12.81 17.03 -9.30
C PRO A 106 -12.36 18.07 -8.26
N THR A 107 -12.26 19.33 -8.68
CA THR A 107 -11.83 20.46 -7.85
C THR A 107 -12.97 21.39 -7.42
N GLU A 108 -14.18 21.13 -7.91
CA GLU A 108 -15.36 21.96 -7.67
C GLU A 108 -15.77 21.94 -6.19
N ALA A 109 -16.36 23.06 -5.73
CA ALA A 109 -16.89 23.18 -4.38
C ALA A 109 -17.90 22.05 -4.09
N ASN A 110 -17.80 21.42 -2.92
CA ASN A 110 -18.54 20.22 -2.51
C ASN A 110 -18.04 18.89 -3.11
N THR A 111 -16.73 18.76 -3.35
CA THR A 111 -16.16 17.46 -3.73
C THR A 111 -16.44 16.41 -2.64
N SER A 112 -17.18 15.36 -2.99
CA SER A 112 -17.47 14.26 -2.07
C SER A 112 -16.23 13.44 -1.75
N ALA A 113 -16.23 12.84 -0.56
CA ALA A 113 -15.21 11.89 -0.17
C ALA A 113 -15.19 10.69 -1.13
N ARG A 114 -13.99 10.17 -1.42
CA ARG A 114 -13.75 9.08 -2.36
C ARG A 114 -13.26 7.85 -1.61
N ALA A 115 -13.92 6.73 -1.82
CA ALA A 115 -13.53 5.46 -1.22
C ALA A 115 -12.46 4.78 -2.07
N ILE A 116 -11.51 4.09 -1.43
CA ILE A 116 -10.49 3.28 -2.10
C ILE A 116 -10.48 1.90 -1.44
N HIS A 117 -10.54 0.84 -2.25
CA HIS A 117 -10.61 -0.54 -1.79
C HIS A 117 -9.67 -1.46 -2.59
N ILE A 118 -9.43 -2.66 -2.05
CA ILE A 118 -8.86 -3.78 -2.80
C ILE A 118 -10.00 -4.65 -3.34
N HIS A 119 -9.95 -4.95 -4.63
CA HIS A 119 -10.89 -5.86 -5.31
C HIS A 119 -10.29 -7.26 -5.42
N GLN A 120 -11.15 -8.26 -5.65
CA GLN A 120 -10.79 -9.67 -5.59
C GLN A 120 -9.79 -10.10 -6.67
N TYR A 121 -9.84 -9.49 -7.86
CA TYR A 121 -9.02 -9.87 -8.99
C TYR A 121 -8.18 -8.69 -9.49
N GLY A 122 -6.94 -8.97 -9.86
CA GLY A 122 -6.10 -8.08 -10.68
C GLY A 122 -6.42 -8.17 -12.18
N ASP A 123 -7.68 -8.47 -12.52
CA ASP A 123 -8.14 -8.59 -13.90
C ASP A 123 -8.64 -7.24 -14.41
N LEU A 124 -7.97 -6.70 -15.42
CA LEU A 124 -8.30 -5.43 -16.07
C LEU A 124 -8.78 -5.61 -17.52
N SER A 125 -9.14 -6.84 -17.92
CA SER A 125 -9.59 -7.17 -19.28
C SER A 125 -10.86 -6.41 -19.70
N ASP A 126 -11.73 -6.07 -18.75
CA ASP A 126 -12.92 -5.23 -18.94
C ASP A 126 -12.82 -3.94 -18.11
N GLY A 127 -11.62 -3.34 -18.04
CA GLY A 127 -11.35 -2.18 -17.22
C GLY A 127 -11.44 -2.51 -15.72
N CYS A 128 -11.95 -1.57 -14.91
CA CYS A 128 -12.13 -1.84 -13.48
C CYS A 128 -13.31 -2.80 -13.19
N ASP A 129 -14.20 -3.05 -14.15
CA ASP A 129 -15.41 -3.86 -13.95
C ASP A 129 -15.08 -5.35 -13.78
N SER A 130 -14.00 -5.82 -14.42
CA SER A 130 -13.51 -7.21 -14.28
C SER A 130 -12.77 -7.48 -12.97
N ALA A 131 -12.47 -6.47 -12.16
CA ALA A 131 -11.79 -6.65 -10.87
C ALA A 131 -12.64 -7.41 -9.83
N GLY A 132 -13.94 -7.56 -10.08
CA GLY A 132 -14.88 -8.28 -9.21
C GLY A 132 -15.29 -7.48 -7.97
N GLY A 133 -15.80 -8.17 -6.95
CA GLY A 133 -16.18 -7.55 -5.68
C GLY A 133 -14.99 -7.15 -4.80
N HIS A 134 -15.27 -6.60 -3.61
CA HIS A 134 -14.21 -6.33 -2.63
C HIS A 134 -13.51 -7.64 -2.23
N TYR A 135 -12.19 -7.60 -2.07
CA TYR A 135 -11.44 -8.76 -1.60
C TYR A 135 -11.88 -9.17 -0.19
N ASN A 136 -12.57 -10.30 -0.08
CA ASN A 136 -13.24 -10.74 1.15
C ASN A 136 -12.89 -12.20 1.53
N PRO A 137 -11.63 -12.47 1.95
CA PRO A 137 -11.19 -13.83 2.27
C PRO A 137 -11.92 -14.44 3.48
N TRP A 138 -12.50 -13.61 4.35
CA TRP A 138 -13.17 -14.06 5.57
C TRP A 138 -14.69 -14.03 5.50
N LYS A 139 -15.27 -13.71 4.33
CA LYS A 139 -16.73 -13.64 4.10
C LYS A 139 -17.45 -12.77 5.15
N VAL A 140 -16.85 -11.64 5.48
CA VAL A 140 -17.42 -10.64 6.42
C VAL A 140 -18.16 -9.55 5.66
N ASN A 141 -19.02 -8.79 6.34
CA ASN A 141 -19.72 -7.66 5.72
C ASN A 141 -18.81 -6.43 5.63
N HIS A 142 -18.94 -5.65 4.55
CA HIS A 142 -18.40 -4.29 4.46
C HIS A 142 -18.88 -3.45 5.67
N PRO A 143 -18.03 -2.59 6.28
CA PRO A 143 -16.68 -2.19 5.89
C PRO A 143 -15.55 -2.99 6.58
N HIS A 144 -15.72 -4.30 6.78
CA HIS A 144 -14.77 -5.10 7.55
C HIS A 144 -13.80 -5.91 6.69
N HIS A 145 -13.78 -5.72 5.37
CA HIS A 145 -12.81 -6.39 4.51
C HIS A 145 -11.39 -5.86 4.79
N PRO A 146 -10.33 -6.68 4.59
CA PRO A 146 -8.96 -6.25 4.86
C PRO A 146 -8.53 -5.03 4.02
N GLY A 147 -9.04 -4.94 2.79
CA GLY A 147 -8.76 -3.87 1.84
C GLY A 147 -9.75 -2.70 1.88
N ASP A 148 -10.69 -2.64 2.82
CA ASP A 148 -11.59 -1.49 2.94
C ASP A 148 -10.86 -0.30 3.57
N PHE A 149 -10.13 0.49 2.77
CA PHE A 149 -9.34 1.61 3.29
C PHE A 149 -10.21 2.80 3.70
N GLY A 150 -11.48 2.82 3.32
CA GLY A 150 -12.43 3.87 3.64
C GLY A 150 -12.25 5.13 2.79
N ASN A 151 -12.77 6.25 3.30
CA ASN A 151 -12.90 7.50 2.54
C ASN A 151 -11.65 8.39 2.62
N PHE A 152 -11.41 9.12 1.53
CA PHE A 152 -10.38 10.12 1.36
C PHE A 152 -11.03 11.41 0.84
N ASN A 153 -10.63 12.56 1.37
CA ASN A 153 -11.11 13.85 0.92
C ASN A 153 -10.06 14.47 0.00
N PRO A 154 -10.29 14.54 -1.33
CA PRO A 154 -9.37 15.22 -2.22
C PRO A 154 -9.26 16.70 -1.87
N ASN A 155 -8.05 17.24 -1.87
CA ASN A 155 -7.77 18.67 -1.72
C ASN A 155 -7.15 19.19 -3.02
N GLY A 156 -7.81 20.16 -3.66
CA GLY A 156 -7.37 20.69 -4.94
C GLY A 156 -7.19 19.60 -6.02
N GLY A 157 -8.06 18.58 -6.01
CA GLY A 157 -8.02 17.46 -6.96
C GLY A 157 -6.99 16.36 -6.63
N ASN A 158 -6.33 16.45 -5.46
CA ASN A 158 -5.27 15.52 -5.06
C ASN A 158 -5.58 14.80 -3.74
N VAL A 159 -5.16 13.55 -3.63
CA VAL A 159 -5.12 12.79 -2.38
C VAL A 159 -3.65 12.43 -2.11
N GLN A 160 -3.10 12.99 -1.03
CA GLN A 160 -1.81 12.59 -0.48
C GLN A 160 -2.01 12.17 0.98
N LYS A 161 -1.95 10.86 1.25
CA LYS A 161 -2.29 10.32 2.57
C LYS A 161 -1.47 9.09 2.91
N LEU A 162 -0.80 9.11 4.05
CA LEU A 162 -0.28 7.91 4.70
C LEU A 162 -1.36 7.31 5.61
N LYS A 163 -1.61 6.01 5.46
CA LYS A 163 -2.38 5.20 6.41
C LYS A 163 -1.50 4.10 6.97
N SER A 164 -1.49 3.98 8.29
CA SER A 164 -0.79 2.93 9.02
C SER A 164 -1.81 2.00 9.68
N ASN A 165 -1.34 0.87 10.23
CA ASN A 165 -2.18 -0.06 10.98
C ASN A 165 -3.32 -0.69 10.16
N LEU A 166 -3.11 -0.88 8.86
CA LEU A 166 -4.09 -1.50 7.96
C LEU A 166 -4.25 -3.00 8.24
N LYS A 167 -5.44 -3.53 7.93
CA LYS A 167 -5.80 -4.93 8.13
C LYS A 167 -5.30 -5.86 7.01
N ALA A 168 -5.15 -5.34 5.79
CA ALA A 168 -4.56 -6.07 4.67
C ALA A 168 -3.10 -6.47 4.95
N THR A 169 -2.61 -7.45 4.18
CA THR A 169 -1.28 -8.05 4.33
C THR A 169 -0.68 -8.30 2.95
N LEU A 170 0.65 -8.23 2.85
CA LEU A 170 1.47 -8.62 1.68
C LEU A 170 2.09 -10.02 1.87
N PHE A 171 1.64 -10.76 2.88
CA PHE A 171 2.17 -12.07 3.22
C PHE A 171 1.07 -13.10 3.45
N GLY A 172 1.42 -14.35 3.17
CA GLY A 172 0.59 -15.51 3.47
C GLY A 172 -0.58 -15.68 2.49
N PRO A 173 -1.53 -16.57 2.82
CA PRO A 173 -2.62 -16.96 1.92
C PRO A 173 -3.64 -15.84 1.68
N GLN A 174 -3.57 -14.75 2.44
CA GLN A 174 -4.48 -13.60 2.35
C GLN A 174 -3.80 -12.36 1.77
N THR A 175 -2.64 -12.54 1.11
CA THR A 175 -1.93 -11.45 0.47
C THR A 175 -2.82 -10.71 -0.52
N ILE A 176 -2.77 -9.39 -0.48
CA ILE A 176 -3.37 -8.51 -1.51
C ILE A 176 -2.43 -8.33 -2.70
#